data_AF-A0A6P5A1V7-F1
#
_entry.id   AF-A0A6P5A1V7-F1
#
_cell.length_a   1.000
_cell.length_b   1.000
_cell.length_c   1.000
_cell.angle_alpha   90.00
_cell.angle_beta   90.00
_cell.angle_gamma   90.00
#
_symmetry.space_group_name_H-M   'P 1'
#
loop_
_entity.id
_entity.type
_entity.pdbx_description
1 polymer ?
#
loop_
_entity_poly.entity_id
_entity_poly.type
_entity_poly.pdbx_seq_one_letter_code
_entity_poly.pdbx_strand_id
1 'polypeptide(L)'
;MASLAGKLRQLNLRLQNNCSPERGYGEALVRAIADMDTRIEAEALKCLGDLYLERGKRTKSEDDFDKAAAMYTACIMRCADTDITEAISDRLRYMGKIKGTFLRKASLVGSTERSESQIKTSNRPVSENNTLRVTEICQEVDAAVRRTSTSVRSLRQRYAQVLVDAVSNRDPYLEVEVLKTLGDSYLVEGKSCTEVSKLSKAFAFYYAALTKCSTPCDRQTLLHRVRYTEKVREFVRKRLARRRISRPGGEKQAVRKNTKPDVKQDSNTDVWR
;
A
#
# COMPACT_ATOMS: atom_id res chain seq x y z
N MET A 1 -13.13 -14.50 -4.42
CA MET A 1 -11.75 -14.25 -3.94
C MET A 1 -10.79 -14.66 -5.05
N ALA A 2 -9.90 -13.78 -5.51
CA ALA A 2 -8.90 -14.17 -6.50
C ALA A 2 -7.87 -15.11 -5.86
N SER A 3 -7.54 -16.22 -6.54
CA SER A 3 -6.46 -17.14 -6.14
C SER A 3 -5.14 -16.38 -6.00
N LEU A 4 -4.26 -16.82 -5.09
CA LEU A 4 -2.92 -16.25 -4.91
C LEU A 4 -2.17 -16.14 -6.24
N ALA A 5 -2.24 -17.19 -7.07
CA ALA A 5 -1.64 -17.19 -8.41
C ALA A 5 -2.21 -16.08 -9.31
N GLY A 6 -3.51 -15.80 -9.22
CA GLY A 6 -4.15 -14.70 -9.94
C GLY A 6 -3.67 -13.33 -9.46
N LYS A 7 -3.50 -13.16 -8.14
CA LYS A 7 -2.94 -11.92 -7.56
C LYS A 7 -1.49 -11.69 -7.97
N LEU A 8 -0.67 -12.74 -7.98
CA LEU A 8 0.73 -12.68 -8.42
C LEU A 8 0.84 -12.37 -9.92
N ARG A 9 0.00 -12.98 -10.77
CA ARG A 9 -0.08 -12.61 -12.20
C ARG A 9 -0.45 -11.14 -12.40
N GLN A 10 -1.45 -10.65 -11.65
CA GLN A 10 -1.86 -9.26 -11.72
C GLN A 10 -0.75 -8.30 -11.25
N LEU A 11 0.01 -8.68 -10.22
CA LEU A 11 1.18 -7.94 -9.77
C LEU A 11 2.23 -7.88 -10.88
N ASN A 12 2.58 -9.02 -11.48
CA ASN A 12 3.57 -9.09 -12.55
C ASN A 12 3.19 -8.23 -13.78
N LEU A 13 1.91 -8.27 -14.20
CA LEU A 13 1.40 -7.43 -15.29
C LEU A 13 1.52 -5.92 -14.98
N ARG A 14 1.37 -5.51 -13.71
CA ARG A 14 1.56 -4.11 -13.32
C ARG A 14 3.02 -3.73 -13.34
N LEU A 15 3.92 -4.62 -12.92
CA LEU A 15 5.36 -4.37 -12.94
C LEU A 15 5.89 -4.13 -14.35
N GLN A 16 5.37 -4.85 -15.35
CA GLN A 16 5.73 -4.64 -16.76
C GLN A 16 5.42 -3.21 -17.27
N ASN A 17 4.48 -2.51 -16.63
CA ASN A 17 4.06 -1.15 -17.01
C ASN A 17 4.75 -0.04 -16.19
N ASN A 18 5.64 -0.38 -15.25
CA ASN A 18 6.26 0.59 -14.35
C ASN A 18 7.69 0.95 -14.80
N CYS A 19 8.04 2.25 -14.77
CA CYS A 19 9.38 2.75 -15.17
C CYS A 19 10.53 2.24 -14.30
N SER A 20 10.29 1.76 -13.07
CA SER A 20 11.30 1.05 -12.29
C SER A 20 10.68 -0.10 -11.48
N PRO A 21 11.37 -1.25 -11.35
CA PRO A 21 10.87 -2.39 -10.59
C PRO A 21 10.69 -2.04 -9.11
N GLU A 22 11.59 -1.24 -8.54
CA GLU A 22 11.52 -0.76 -7.15
C GLU A 22 10.23 0.02 -6.88
N ARG A 23 9.87 0.93 -7.77
CA ARG A 23 8.61 1.68 -7.70
C ARG A 23 7.40 0.77 -7.80
N GLY A 24 7.46 -0.20 -8.72
CA GLY A 24 6.37 -1.16 -8.91
C GLY A 24 6.13 -2.04 -7.68
N TYR A 25 7.19 -2.54 -7.06
CA TYR A 25 7.10 -3.31 -5.82
C TYR A 25 6.68 -2.43 -4.63
N GLY A 26 7.14 -1.18 -4.54
CA GLY A 26 6.68 -0.23 -3.53
C GLY A 26 5.18 0.06 -3.61
N GLU A 27 4.65 0.27 -4.82
CA GLU A 27 3.20 0.42 -5.02
C GLU A 27 2.43 -0.86 -4.65
N ALA A 28 2.98 -2.02 -4.97
CA ALA A 28 2.40 -3.31 -4.58
C ALA A 28 2.39 -3.49 -3.07
N LEU A 29 3.45 -3.09 -2.37
CA LEU A 29 3.55 -3.11 -0.91
C LEU A 29 2.48 -2.23 -0.27
N VAL A 30 2.39 -0.96 -0.67
CA VAL A 30 1.36 -0.03 -0.15
C VAL A 30 -0.05 -0.57 -0.39
N ARG A 31 -0.30 -1.18 -1.55
CA ARG A 31 -1.58 -1.78 -1.86
C ARG A 31 -1.88 -3.01 -1.00
N ALA A 32 -0.89 -3.87 -0.79
CA ALA A 32 -1.03 -5.06 0.03
C ALA A 32 -1.37 -4.69 1.48
N ILE A 33 -0.69 -3.69 2.03
CA ILE A 33 -0.99 -3.13 3.36
C ILE A 33 -2.43 -2.60 3.38
N ALA A 34 -2.84 -1.82 2.38
CA ALA A 34 -4.19 -1.27 2.30
C ALA A 34 -5.29 -2.36 2.25
N ASP A 35 -5.00 -3.48 1.58
CA ASP A 35 -5.91 -4.62 1.43
C ASP A 35 -5.73 -5.66 2.57
N MET A 36 -4.82 -5.42 3.53
CA MET A 36 -4.43 -6.35 4.61
C MET A 36 -4.02 -7.74 4.08
N ASP A 37 -3.38 -7.78 2.92
CA ASP A 37 -2.97 -9.01 2.24
C ASP A 37 -1.51 -9.35 2.59
N THR A 38 -1.34 -10.09 3.69
CA THR A 38 -0.02 -10.46 4.24
C THR A 38 0.84 -11.27 3.27
N ARG A 39 0.21 -12.04 2.37
CA ARG A 39 0.94 -12.84 1.36
C ARG A 39 1.53 -11.97 0.27
N ILE A 40 0.75 -10.99 -0.22
CA ILE A 40 1.26 -10.05 -1.23
C ILE A 40 2.23 -9.05 -0.60
N GLU A 41 2.03 -8.65 0.66
CA GLU A 41 3.01 -7.84 1.40
C GLU A 41 4.35 -8.57 1.52
N ALA A 42 4.32 -9.85 1.94
CA ALA A 42 5.51 -10.68 2.04
C ALA A 42 6.22 -10.84 0.69
N GLU A 43 5.46 -11.11 -0.38
CA GLU A 43 6.02 -11.25 -1.72
C GLU A 43 6.66 -9.93 -2.21
N ALA A 44 6.01 -8.79 -1.99
CA ALA A 44 6.54 -7.49 -2.39
C ALA A 44 7.86 -7.18 -1.66
N LEU A 45 7.93 -7.45 -0.35
CA LEU A 45 9.16 -7.28 0.44
C LEU A 45 10.27 -8.24 0.00
N LYS A 46 9.92 -9.50 -0.28
CA LYS A 46 10.88 -10.48 -0.81
C LYS A 46 11.46 -10.00 -2.14
N CYS A 47 10.62 -9.57 -3.07
CA CYS A 47 11.07 -9.09 -4.37
C CYS A 47 11.91 -7.80 -4.28
N LEU A 48 11.62 -6.89 -3.34
CA LEU A 48 12.49 -5.74 -3.05
C LEU A 48 13.85 -6.20 -2.50
N GLY A 49 13.87 -7.19 -1.62
CA GLY A 49 15.10 -7.81 -1.12
C GLY A 49 15.92 -8.46 -2.25
N ASP A 50 15.28 -9.23 -3.13
CA ASP A 50 15.92 -9.85 -4.29
C ASP A 50 16.49 -8.77 -5.25
N LEU A 51 15.77 -7.67 -5.45
CA LEU A 51 16.20 -6.55 -6.28
C LEU A 51 17.49 -5.90 -5.73
N TYR A 52 17.53 -5.60 -4.43
CA TYR A 52 18.72 -5.04 -3.79
C TYR A 52 19.87 -6.05 -3.72
N LEU A 53 19.59 -7.34 -3.54
CA LEU A 53 20.59 -8.40 -3.59
C LEU A 53 21.27 -8.46 -4.97
N GLU A 54 20.49 -8.44 -6.05
CA GLU A 54 21.02 -8.43 -7.42
C GLU A 54 21.77 -7.13 -7.72
N ARG A 55 21.30 -5.98 -7.19
CA ARG A 55 22.02 -4.71 -7.30
C ARG A 55 23.38 -4.79 -6.58
N GLY A 56 23.41 -5.26 -5.34
CA GLY A 56 24.61 -5.44 -4.53
C GLY A 56 25.62 -6.43 -5.13
N LYS A 57 25.16 -7.50 -5.81
CA LYS A 57 26.05 -8.40 -6.57
C LYS A 57 26.75 -7.69 -7.73
N ARG A 58 26.07 -6.77 -8.41
CA ARG A 58 26.61 -6.01 -9.55
C ARG A 58 27.52 -4.87 -9.10
N THR A 59 27.06 -4.08 -8.12
CA THR A 59 27.76 -2.89 -7.61
C THR A 59 28.85 -3.24 -6.60
N LYS A 60 28.78 -4.43 -5.99
CA LYS A 60 29.58 -4.82 -4.81
C LYS A 60 29.41 -3.84 -3.64
N SER A 61 28.27 -3.15 -3.58
CA SER A 61 27.95 -2.18 -2.53
C SER A 61 27.47 -2.88 -1.27
N GLU A 62 28.09 -2.56 -0.14
CA GLU A 62 27.65 -3.02 1.17
C GLU A 62 26.25 -2.49 1.53
N ASP A 63 25.95 -1.24 1.18
CA ASP A 63 24.65 -0.60 1.41
C ASP A 63 23.49 -1.36 0.73
N ASP A 64 23.71 -1.87 -0.49
CA ASP A 64 22.70 -2.68 -1.18
C ASP A 64 22.43 -4.01 -0.48
N PHE A 65 23.46 -4.65 0.08
CA PHE A 65 23.27 -5.85 0.89
C PHE A 65 22.54 -5.56 2.20
N ASP A 66 22.79 -4.42 2.83
CA ASP A 66 22.12 -4.04 4.08
C ASP A 66 20.64 -3.72 3.84
N LYS A 67 20.31 -3.04 2.73
CA LYS A 67 18.92 -2.83 2.29
C LYS A 67 18.21 -4.15 1.99
N ALA A 68 18.88 -5.07 1.30
CA ALA A 68 18.34 -6.42 1.06
C ALA A 68 18.08 -7.17 2.38
N ALA A 69 19.01 -7.09 3.34
CA ALA A 69 18.84 -7.68 4.66
C ALA A 69 17.67 -7.07 5.43
N ALA A 70 17.50 -5.75 5.37
CA ALA A 70 16.36 -5.07 5.97
C ALA A 70 15.03 -5.54 5.37
N MET A 71 14.95 -5.67 4.04
CA MET A 71 13.75 -6.16 3.35
C MET A 71 13.39 -7.61 3.73
N TYR A 72 14.37 -8.53 3.75
CA TYR A 72 14.11 -9.91 4.17
C TYR A 72 13.70 -10.00 5.63
N THR A 73 14.35 -9.23 6.52
CA THR A 73 13.99 -9.19 7.94
C THR A 73 12.56 -8.66 8.12
N ALA A 74 12.21 -7.58 7.43
CA ALA A 74 10.86 -7.03 7.44
C ALA A 74 9.83 -8.05 6.94
N CYS A 75 10.17 -8.81 5.90
CA CYS A 75 9.29 -9.87 5.39
C CYS A 75 9.06 -10.97 6.43
N ILE A 76 10.11 -11.46 7.09
CA ILE A 76 10.00 -12.48 8.15
C ILE A 76 9.12 -11.97 9.30
N MET A 77 9.28 -10.71 9.72
CA MET A 77 8.49 -10.12 10.82
C MET A 77 7.01 -9.91 10.48
N ARG A 78 6.65 -9.87 9.20
CA ARG A 78 5.29 -9.55 8.72
C ARG A 78 4.56 -10.76 8.16
N CYS A 79 5.28 -11.85 7.88
CA CYS A 79 4.70 -13.08 7.36
C CYS A 79 4.36 -14.03 8.52
N ALA A 80 3.12 -14.52 8.54
CA ALA A 80 2.69 -15.55 9.50
C ALA A 80 2.94 -16.98 8.99
N ASP A 81 3.32 -17.13 7.72
CA ASP A 81 3.44 -18.41 7.03
C ASP A 81 4.87 -18.95 7.19
N THR A 82 5.01 -20.06 7.93
CA THR A 82 6.30 -20.63 8.34
C THR A 82 7.16 -21.00 7.13
N ASP A 83 6.57 -21.59 6.10
CA ASP A 83 7.30 -22.07 4.92
C ASP A 83 7.90 -20.89 4.14
N ILE A 84 7.14 -19.79 4.06
CA ILE A 84 7.62 -18.54 3.45
C ILE A 84 8.75 -17.95 4.30
N THR A 85 8.62 -17.93 5.63
CA THR A 85 9.66 -17.38 6.51
C THR A 85 10.96 -18.19 6.46
N GLU A 86 10.89 -19.51 6.34
CA GLU A 86 12.07 -20.38 6.21
C GLU A 86 12.77 -20.15 4.87
N ALA A 87 12.01 -20.12 3.77
CA ALA A 87 12.54 -19.83 2.44
C ALA A 87 13.19 -18.43 2.34
N ILE A 88 12.75 -17.47 3.14
CA ILE A 88 13.35 -16.13 3.20
C ILE A 88 14.57 -16.12 4.13
N SER A 89 14.55 -16.88 5.22
CA SER A 89 15.70 -17.06 6.10
C SER A 89 16.88 -17.69 5.35
N ASP A 90 16.59 -18.63 4.46
CA ASP A 90 17.58 -19.23 3.56
C ASP A 90 18.19 -18.21 2.58
N ARG A 91 17.35 -17.34 1.99
CA ARG A 91 17.82 -16.22 1.15
C ARG A 91 18.68 -15.24 1.93
N LEU A 92 18.28 -14.89 3.15
CA LEU A 92 19.02 -14.02 4.06
C LEU A 92 20.40 -14.61 4.39
N ARG A 93 20.45 -15.91 4.69
CA ARG A 93 21.70 -16.66 4.92
C ARG A 93 22.58 -16.71 3.67
N TYR A 94 22.00 -16.97 2.50
CA TYR A 94 22.71 -17.00 1.21
C TYR A 94 23.33 -15.65 0.87
N MET A 95 22.57 -14.56 0.99
CA MET A 95 23.09 -13.20 0.83
C MET A 95 24.24 -12.92 1.79
N GLY A 96 24.11 -13.30 3.07
CA GLY A 96 25.19 -13.11 4.05
C GLY A 96 26.49 -13.79 3.64
N LYS A 97 26.41 -15.00 3.08
CA LYS A 97 27.57 -15.70 2.50
C LYS A 97 28.17 -14.91 1.33
N ILE A 98 27.34 -14.42 0.41
CA ILE A 98 27.80 -13.62 -0.74
C ILE A 98 28.51 -12.34 -0.25
N LYS A 99 27.87 -11.56 0.62
CA LYS A 99 28.43 -10.34 1.22
C LYS A 99 29.79 -10.65 1.87
N GLY A 100 29.87 -11.70 2.68
CA GLY A 100 31.11 -12.15 3.32
C GLY A 100 32.21 -12.52 2.33
N THR A 101 31.89 -13.21 1.23
CA THR A 101 32.88 -13.52 0.18
C THR A 101 33.41 -12.29 -0.52
N PHE A 102 32.57 -11.28 -0.76
CA PHE A 102 32.99 -10.01 -1.36
C PHE A 102 33.86 -9.20 -0.41
N LEU A 103 33.46 -9.06 0.86
CA LEU A 103 34.25 -8.38 1.88
C LEU A 103 35.63 -9.04 2.06
N ARG A 104 35.68 -10.37 2.12
CA ARG A 104 36.96 -11.10 2.20
C ARG A 104 37.84 -10.89 0.98
N LYS A 105 37.28 -10.90 -0.24
CA LYS A 105 38.03 -10.59 -1.46
C LYS A 105 38.55 -9.16 -1.46
N ALA A 106 37.75 -8.20 -0.99
CA ALA A 106 38.18 -6.82 -0.85
C ALA A 106 39.30 -6.65 0.19
N SER A 107 39.31 -7.44 1.26
CA SER A 107 40.39 -7.43 2.25
C SER A 107 41.70 -8.11 1.77
N LEU A 108 41.63 -9.03 0.80
CA LEU A 108 42.81 -9.71 0.23
C LEU A 108 43.50 -8.89 -0.86
N VAL A 109 42.79 -7.97 -1.51
CA VAL A 109 43.35 -7.00 -2.44
C VAL A 109 43.74 -5.75 -1.64
N GLY A 110 44.92 -5.80 -1.00
CA GLY A 110 45.41 -4.68 -0.21
C GLY A 110 45.57 -3.38 -1.01
N SER A 111 44.92 -2.32 -0.50
CA SER A 111 45.21 -0.89 -0.66
C SER A 111 44.92 -0.21 -2.01
N THR A 112 44.04 0.80 -2.01
CA THR A 112 44.38 2.23 -2.16
C THR A 112 43.13 3.07 -1.85
N GLU A 113 43.29 4.10 -1.00
CA GLU A 113 42.30 5.09 -0.55
C GLU A 113 41.22 4.62 0.44
N ARG A 114 41.64 4.43 1.70
CA ARG A 114 40.78 4.87 2.81
C ARG A 114 40.71 6.40 2.76
N SER A 115 39.74 6.95 2.04
CA SER A 115 39.17 8.22 2.46
C SER A 115 38.39 7.95 3.74
N GLU A 116 38.93 8.42 4.86
CA GLU A 116 38.18 8.64 6.09
C GLU A 116 37.07 9.65 5.81
N SER A 117 35.94 9.20 5.26
CA SER A 117 34.71 9.98 5.31
C SER A 117 34.14 9.82 6.71
N GLN A 118 34.64 10.66 7.61
CA GLN A 118 33.94 11.22 8.77
C GLN A 118 32.91 10.28 9.42
N ILE A 119 33.36 9.55 10.43
CA ILE A 119 32.52 9.25 11.59
C ILE A 119 32.22 10.61 12.25
N LYS A 120 31.21 11.33 11.76
CA LYS A 120 30.49 12.33 12.56
C LYS A 120 29.58 11.56 13.51
N THR A 121 30.16 10.95 14.54
CA THR A 121 29.44 10.74 15.79
C THR A 121 29.23 12.11 16.41
N SER A 122 28.25 12.85 15.89
CA SER A 122 27.66 13.93 16.66
C SER A 122 26.86 13.26 17.77
N ASN A 123 27.48 13.16 18.94
CA ASN A 123 26.75 13.04 20.20
C ASN A 123 25.90 14.30 20.36
N ARG A 124 24.73 14.31 19.74
CA ARG A 124 23.66 15.29 19.90
C ARG A 124 22.40 14.47 20.21
N PRO A 125 21.51 14.90 21.12
CA PRO A 125 20.46 14.03 21.64
C PRO A 125 19.56 13.54 20.50
N VAL A 126 19.70 12.27 20.13
CA VAL A 126 19.13 11.65 18.92
C VAL A 126 17.59 11.60 18.94
N SER A 127 16.95 11.95 20.06
CA SER A 127 15.50 11.84 20.22
C SER A 127 14.69 12.96 19.56
N GLU A 128 15.17 14.20 19.53
CA GLU A 128 14.44 15.33 18.91
C GLU A 128 14.66 15.42 17.39
N ASN A 129 15.75 14.83 16.91
CA ASN A 129 16.17 14.91 15.51
C ASN A 129 15.34 14.01 14.59
N ASN A 130 14.79 12.91 15.11
CA ASN A 130 13.99 11.97 14.32
C ASN A 130 12.64 12.56 13.92
N THR A 131 11.95 13.23 14.85
CA THR A 131 10.67 13.89 14.54
C THR A 131 10.87 14.99 13.50
N LEU A 132 11.85 15.87 13.69
CA LEU A 132 12.14 16.95 12.73
C LEU A 132 12.47 16.38 11.35
N ARG A 133 13.43 15.44 11.26
CA ARG A 133 13.81 14.80 10.00
C ARG A 133 12.63 14.15 9.29
N VAL A 134 11.80 13.39 10.01
CA VAL A 134 10.61 12.74 9.43
C VAL A 134 9.61 13.77 8.91
N THR A 135 9.40 14.85 9.66
CA THR A 135 8.51 15.94 9.22
C THR A 135 9.03 16.65 7.99
N GLU A 136 10.34 16.92 7.90
CA GLU A 136 10.98 17.53 6.73
C GLU A 136 10.80 16.66 5.48
N ILE A 137 11.06 15.36 5.59
CA ILE A 137 10.86 14.40 4.48
C ILE A 137 9.41 14.42 4.01
N CYS A 138 8.45 14.35 4.93
CA CYS A 138 7.02 14.35 4.57
C CYS A 138 6.59 15.68 3.93
N GLN A 139 7.07 16.81 4.46
CA GLN A 139 6.80 18.15 3.91
C GLN A 139 7.41 18.32 2.51
N GLU A 140 8.60 17.79 2.28
CA GLU A 140 9.25 17.82 0.98
C GLU A 140 8.44 17.07 -0.08
N VAL A 141 7.95 15.87 0.26
CA VAL A 141 7.07 15.07 -0.60
C VAL A 141 5.79 15.84 -0.93
N ASP A 142 5.14 16.43 0.07
CA ASP A 142 3.93 17.24 -0.11
C ASP A 142 4.19 18.48 -0.97
N ALA A 143 5.30 19.18 -0.72
CA ALA A 143 5.67 20.37 -1.46
C ALA A 143 6.01 20.04 -2.92
N ALA A 144 6.66 18.91 -3.18
CA ALA A 144 6.99 18.48 -4.53
C ALA A 144 5.74 18.12 -5.34
N VAL A 145 4.68 17.61 -4.71
CA VAL A 145 3.39 17.40 -5.40
C VAL A 145 2.67 18.71 -5.68
N ARG A 146 2.74 19.69 -4.75
CA ARG A 146 2.17 21.03 -4.96
C ARG A 146 2.81 21.77 -6.15
N ARG A 147 4.12 21.60 -6.37
CA ARG A 147 4.87 22.25 -7.47
C ARG A 147 4.56 21.67 -8.85
N THR A 148 4.26 20.38 -8.94
CA THR A 148 4.13 19.67 -10.23
C THR A 148 2.66 19.45 -10.64
N SER A 149 1.70 20.14 -10.00
CA SER A 149 0.25 20.02 -10.24
C SER A 149 -0.23 18.57 -10.40
N THR A 150 0.34 17.65 -9.61
CA THR A 150 0.26 16.22 -9.90
C THR A 150 -0.89 15.54 -9.16
N SER A 151 -1.53 14.58 -9.83
CA SER A 151 -2.66 13.79 -9.34
C SER A 151 -2.39 13.11 -7.98
N VAL A 152 -3.42 12.87 -7.16
CA VAL A 152 -3.33 12.09 -5.90
C VAL A 152 -2.66 10.72 -6.08
N ARG A 153 -2.74 10.14 -7.29
CA ARG A 153 -2.04 8.89 -7.64
C ARG A 153 -0.51 9.04 -7.54
N SER A 154 0.06 10.18 -7.93
CA SER A 154 1.51 10.41 -7.83
C SER A 154 1.97 10.71 -6.39
N LEU A 155 1.10 11.28 -5.56
CA LEU A 155 1.40 11.50 -4.13
C LEU A 155 1.56 10.15 -3.43
N ARG A 156 0.61 9.23 -3.63
CA ARG A 156 0.69 7.87 -3.09
C ARG A 156 1.91 7.12 -3.59
N GLN A 157 2.28 7.34 -4.85
CA GLN A 157 3.48 6.76 -5.44
C GLN A 157 4.78 7.29 -4.82
N ARG A 158 4.89 8.60 -4.55
CA ARG A 158 6.04 9.16 -3.84
C ARG A 158 6.10 8.63 -2.40
N TYR A 159 4.98 8.59 -1.69
CA TYR A 159 4.94 7.97 -0.36
C TYR A 159 5.25 6.47 -0.38
N ALA A 160 4.92 5.75 -1.46
CA ALA A 160 5.33 4.36 -1.63
C ALA A 160 6.85 4.21 -1.72
N GLN A 161 7.52 5.14 -2.40
CA GLN A 161 8.99 5.18 -2.46
C GLN A 161 9.58 5.47 -1.07
N VAL A 162 9.07 6.50 -0.38
CA VAL A 162 9.52 6.81 1.00
C VAL A 162 9.27 5.66 1.96
N LEU A 163 8.17 4.90 1.80
CA LEU A 163 7.91 3.71 2.61
C LEU A 163 8.98 2.62 2.36
N VAL A 164 9.32 2.37 1.09
CA VAL A 164 10.39 1.42 0.73
C VAL A 164 11.72 1.88 1.34
N ASP A 165 12.06 3.16 1.23
CA ASP A 165 13.27 3.73 1.83
C ASP A 165 13.29 3.59 3.35
N ALA A 166 12.16 3.84 4.02
CA ALA A 166 12.03 3.69 5.46
C ALA A 166 12.26 2.25 5.91
N VAL A 167 11.67 1.28 5.21
CA VAL A 167 11.87 -0.16 5.50
C VAL A 167 13.31 -0.58 5.23
N SER A 168 13.89 -0.12 4.10
CA SER A 168 15.28 -0.37 3.72
C SER A 168 16.28 0.13 4.76
N ASN A 169 16.03 1.31 5.33
CA ASN A 169 16.89 1.93 6.35
C ASN A 169 16.55 1.49 7.78
N ARG A 170 15.57 0.58 7.97
CA ARG A 170 15.06 0.16 9.29
C ARG A 170 14.65 1.34 10.17
N ASP A 171 13.95 2.31 9.58
CA ASP A 171 13.49 3.53 10.23
C ASP A 171 12.01 3.43 10.64
N PRO A 172 11.70 2.97 11.87
CA PRO A 172 10.32 2.79 12.31
C PRO A 172 9.56 4.12 12.45
N TYR A 173 10.25 5.24 12.70
CA TYR A 173 9.61 6.55 12.85
C TYR A 173 9.09 7.04 11.50
N LEU A 174 9.92 6.97 10.46
CA LEU A 174 9.50 7.34 9.10
C LEU A 174 8.43 6.39 8.58
N GLU A 175 8.59 5.08 8.80
CA GLU A 175 7.59 4.08 8.37
C GLU A 175 6.22 4.35 9.00
N VAL A 176 6.16 4.58 10.31
CA VAL A 176 4.91 4.90 11.02
C VAL A 176 4.26 6.18 10.48
N GLU A 177 5.04 7.23 10.23
CA GLU A 177 4.50 8.51 9.76
C GLU A 177 3.98 8.45 8.31
N VAL A 178 4.68 7.71 7.43
CA VAL A 178 4.20 7.46 6.07
C VAL A 178 2.90 6.66 6.08
N LEU A 179 2.79 5.65 6.94
CA LEU A 179 1.55 4.88 7.10
C LEU A 179 0.40 5.77 7.60
N LYS A 180 0.63 6.65 8.59
CA LYS A 180 -0.37 7.64 9.05
C LYS A 180 -0.85 8.52 7.89
N THR A 181 0.08 9.09 7.13
CA THR A 181 -0.23 10.00 6.02
C THR A 181 -1.02 9.31 4.90
N LEU A 182 -0.65 8.09 4.54
CA LEU A 182 -1.40 7.26 3.60
C LEU A 182 -2.82 6.95 4.12
N GLY A 183 -2.94 6.64 5.42
CA GLY A 183 -4.22 6.45 6.10
C GLY A 183 -5.11 7.69 6.04
N ASP A 184 -4.56 8.87 6.33
CA ASP A 184 -5.27 10.16 6.30
C ASP A 184 -5.78 10.49 4.89
N SER A 185 -4.97 10.24 3.86
CA SER A 185 -5.38 10.35 2.46
C SER A 185 -6.63 9.51 2.15
N TYR A 186 -6.64 8.23 2.55
CA TYR A 186 -7.79 7.35 2.34
C TYR A 186 -9.01 7.71 3.21
N LEU A 187 -8.78 8.23 4.42
CA LEU A 187 -9.84 8.68 5.32
C LEU A 187 -10.58 9.89 4.74
N VAL A 188 -9.85 10.87 4.21
CA VAL A 188 -10.42 12.04 3.54
C VAL A 188 -11.20 11.61 2.30
N GLU A 189 -10.60 10.81 1.41
CA GLU A 189 -11.32 10.33 0.21
C GLU A 189 -12.55 9.48 0.56
N GLY A 190 -12.45 8.62 1.58
CA GLY A 190 -13.56 7.76 2.02
C GLY A 190 -14.74 8.55 2.58
N LYS A 191 -14.47 9.65 3.29
CA LYS A 191 -15.50 10.60 3.76
C LYS A 191 -16.18 11.32 2.60
N SER A 192 -15.39 11.86 1.67
CA SER A 192 -15.90 12.62 0.53
C SER A 192 -16.71 11.74 -0.43
N CYS A 193 -16.24 10.52 -0.72
CA CYS A 193 -16.91 9.60 -1.64
C CYS A 193 -18.01 8.74 -0.98
N THR A 194 -18.14 8.76 0.35
CA THR A 194 -19.00 7.83 1.11
C THR A 194 -18.72 6.35 0.81
N GLU A 195 -17.44 6.00 0.60
CA GLU A 195 -17.00 4.66 0.22
C GLU A 195 -16.40 3.90 1.41
N VAL A 196 -17.07 2.81 1.80
CA VAL A 196 -16.64 1.94 2.91
C VAL A 196 -15.30 1.26 2.62
N SER A 197 -14.99 0.98 1.35
CA SER A 197 -13.73 0.35 0.94
C SER A 197 -12.53 1.24 1.23
N LYS A 198 -12.58 2.53 0.92
CA LYS A 198 -11.52 3.50 1.25
C LYS A 198 -11.32 3.66 2.75
N LEU A 199 -12.41 3.70 3.53
CA LEU A 199 -12.33 3.70 5.00
C LEU A 199 -11.74 2.41 5.57
N SER A 200 -11.90 1.28 4.87
CA SER A 200 -11.25 0.00 5.22
C SER A 200 -9.76 0.06 4.99
N LYS A 201 -9.32 0.66 3.89
CA LYS A 201 -7.90 0.92 3.59
C LYS A 201 -7.26 1.87 4.60
N ALA A 202 -7.94 2.97 4.97
CA ALA A 202 -7.44 3.90 5.99
C ALA A 202 -7.15 3.21 7.32
N PHE A 203 -8.07 2.37 7.78
CA PHE A 203 -7.88 1.56 8.98
C PHE A 203 -6.71 0.59 8.88
N ALA A 204 -6.55 -0.06 7.73
CA ALA A 204 -5.44 -0.97 7.50
C ALA A 204 -4.09 -0.27 7.70
N PHE A 205 -3.93 0.94 7.18
CA PHE A 205 -2.74 1.76 7.40
C PHE A 205 -2.52 2.13 8.86
N TYR A 206 -3.55 2.60 9.57
CA TYR A 206 -3.41 2.96 10.99
C TYR A 206 -3.12 1.73 11.87
N TYR A 207 -3.72 0.58 11.57
CA TYR A 207 -3.43 -0.68 12.25
C TYR A 207 -1.99 -1.13 11.98
N ALA A 208 -1.54 -1.07 10.72
CA ALA A 208 -0.16 -1.37 10.36
C ALA A 208 0.84 -0.41 11.05
N ALA A 209 0.49 0.86 11.24
CA ALA A 209 1.29 1.80 12.02
C ALA A 209 1.33 1.43 13.50
N LEU A 210 0.19 1.05 14.10
CA LEU A 210 0.11 0.63 15.51
C LEU A 210 1.01 -0.56 15.82
N THR A 211 1.10 -1.54 14.92
CA THR A 211 1.99 -2.70 15.10
C THR A 211 3.48 -2.34 15.13
N LYS A 212 3.84 -1.14 14.65
CA LYS A 212 5.23 -0.67 14.51
C LYS A 212 5.62 0.41 15.51
N CYS A 213 4.67 0.93 16.28
CA CYS A 213 4.93 1.99 17.24
C CYS A 213 5.64 1.46 18.50
N SER A 214 6.82 2.00 18.77
CA SER A 214 7.57 1.76 20.01
C SER A 214 7.13 2.69 21.15
N THR A 215 6.64 3.88 20.85
CA THR A 215 6.33 4.93 21.82
C THR A 215 4.87 4.85 22.32
N PRO A 216 4.63 4.92 23.65
CA PRO A 216 3.28 4.87 24.22
C PRO A 216 2.37 6.03 23.78
N CYS A 217 2.93 7.23 23.58
CA CYS A 217 2.16 8.43 23.23
C CYS A 217 1.62 8.38 21.79
N ASP A 218 2.45 7.98 20.83
CA ASP A 218 2.01 7.79 19.43
C ASP A 218 0.96 6.69 19.31
N ARG A 219 1.07 5.66 20.15
CA ARG A 219 0.11 4.56 20.22
C ARG A 219 -1.30 5.04 20.58
N GLN A 220 -1.44 5.97 21.53
CA GLN A 220 -2.76 6.53 21.89
C GLN A 220 -3.35 7.36 20.75
N THR A 221 -2.55 8.20 20.11
CA THR A 221 -2.98 9.01 18.96
C THR A 221 -3.47 8.13 17.82
N LEU A 222 -2.74 7.06 17.51
CA LEU A 222 -3.15 6.09 16.48
C LEU A 222 -4.39 5.29 16.89
N LEU A 223 -4.52 4.89 18.16
CA LEU A 223 -5.72 4.21 18.66
C LEU A 223 -6.96 5.08 18.47
N HIS A 224 -6.84 6.38 18.76
CA HIS A 224 -7.90 7.34 18.49
C HIS A 224 -8.24 7.42 16.99
N ARG A 225 -7.23 7.49 16.09
CA ARG A 225 -7.44 7.48 14.63
C ARG A 225 -8.14 6.20 14.15
N VAL A 226 -7.79 5.04 14.69
CA VAL A 226 -8.44 3.75 14.41
C VAL A 226 -9.91 3.78 14.80
N ARG A 227 -10.20 4.09 16.07
CA ARG A 227 -11.58 4.17 16.61
C ARG A 227 -12.42 5.20 15.85
N TYR A 228 -11.84 6.35 15.53
CA TYR A 228 -12.51 7.38 14.74
C TYR A 228 -12.86 6.87 13.33
N THR A 229 -11.93 6.18 12.67
CA THR A 229 -12.15 5.61 11.34
C THR A 229 -13.26 4.56 11.34
N GLU A 230 -13.33 3.72 12.38
CA GLU A 230 -14.43 2.77 12.57
C GLU A 230 -15.77 3.46 12.75
N LYS A 231 -15.84 4.49 13.61
CA LYS A 231 -17.06 5.28 13.81
C LYS A 231 -17.57 5.90 12.51
N VAL A 232 -16.66 6.49 11.72
CA VAL A 232 -16.99 7.06 10.40
C VAL A 232 -17.46 5.96 9.45
N ARG A 233 -16.82 4.79 9.45
CA ARG A 233 -17.21 3.65 8.61
C ARG A 233 -18.60 3.14 8.94
N GLU A 234 -18.94 2.99 10.20
CA GLU A 234 -20.28 2.59 10.64
C GLU A 234 -21.34 3.62 10.24
N PHE A 235 -21.03 4.91 10.43
CA PHE A 235 -21.93 5.99 10.02
C PHE A 235 -22.24 5.93 8.52
N VAL A 236 -21.21 5.77 7.68
CA VAL A 236 -21.37 5.64 6.22
C VAL A 236 -22.16 4.37 5.87
N ARG A 237 -21.88 3.23 6.50
CA ARG A 237 -22.65 1.98 6.31
C ARG A 237 -24.13 2.16 6.63
N LYS A 238 -24.46 2.78 7.78
CA LYS A 238 -25.84 3.06 8.18
C LYS A 238 -26.53 4.00 7.19
N ARG A 239 -25.84 5.04 6.71
CA ARG A 239 -26.37 5.96 5.69
C ARG A 239 -26.67 5.25 4.36
N LEU A 240 -25.79 4.35 3.92
CA LEU A 240 -25.99 3.54 2.71
C LEU A 240 -27.15 2.55 2.87
N ALA A 241 -27.29 1.92 4.04
CA ALA A 241 -28.41 1.02 4.34
C ALA A 241 -29.76 1.76 4.31
N ARG A 242 -29.86 2.94 4.93
CA ARG A 242 -31.07 3.78 4.89
C ARG A 242 -31.44 4.18 3.45
N ARG A 243 -30.46 4.58 2.64
CA ARG A 243 -30.68 4.91 1.21
C ARG A 243 -31.20 3.73 0.38
N ARG A 244 -30.82 2.49 0.72
CA ARG A 244 -31.34 1.28 0.06
C ARG A 244 -32.79 1.00 0.45
N ILE A 245 -33.14 1.21 1.72
CA ILE A 245 -34.50 1.01 2.23
C ILE A 245 -35.48 2.05 1.64
N SER A 246 -35.03 3.30 1.43
CA SER A 246 -35.85 4.36 0.80
C SER A 246 -36.04 4.24 -0.72
N ARG A 247 -35.48 3.21 -1.38
CA ARG A 247 -35.76 2.87 -2.79
C ARG A 247 -36.49 1.52 -2.89
N PRO A 248 -37.77 1.42 -2.48
CA PRO A 248 -38.55 0.23 -2.78
C PRO A 248 -39.04 0.26 -4.24
N GLY A 249 -38.59 -0.71 -5.04
CA GLY A 249 -39.32 -1.25 -6.20
C GLY A 249 -39.81 -0.28 -7.28
N GLY A 250 -38.93 0.12 -8.19
CA GLY A 250 -39.32 0.68 -9.49
C GLY A 250 -39.23 -0.37 -10.59
N GLU A 251 -40.06 -1.41 -10.55
CA GLU A 251 -40.34 -2.28 -11.70
C GLU A 251 -41.65 -3.03 -11.47
N LYS A 252 -42.77 -2.34 -11.69
CA LYS A 252 -44.00 -3.01 -12.15
C LYS A 252 -43.99 -2.89 -13.67
N GLN A 253 -43.77 -4.01 -14.36
CA GLN A 253 -44.11 -4.14 -15.77
C GLN A 253 -45.58 -3.73 -15.94
N ALA A 254 -45.81 -2.55 -16.49
CA ALA A 254 -47.09 -2.19 -17.06
C ALA A 254 -47.25 -3.01 -18.34
N VAL A 255 -47.81 -4.21 -18.22
CA VAL A 255 -48.38 -4.94 -19.35
C VAL A 255 -49.54 -4.08 -19.87
N ARG A 256 -49.25 -3.24 -20.86
CA ARG A 256 -50.26 -2.59 -21.70
C ARG A 256 -50.99 -3.69 -22.47
N LYS A 257 -52.10 -4.19 -21.93
CA LYS A 257 -53.09 -4.94 -22.70
C LYS A 257 -53.73 -3.96 -23.69
N ASN A 258 -53.26 -3.95 -24.93
CA ASN A 258 -53.99 -3.40 -26.05
C ASN A 258 -55.12 -4.38 -26.41
N THR A 259 -56.34 -4.10 -25.96
CA THR A 259 -57.55 -4.65 -26.57
C THR A 259 -58.34 -3.48 -27.15
N LYS A 260 -58.34 -3.44 -28.49
CA LYS A 260 -59.13 -2.53 -29.33
C LYS A 260 -60.63 -2.73 -29.07
N PRO A 261 -61.49 -1.70 -29.14
CA PRO A 261 -62.90 -1.91 -29.40
C PRO A 261 -63.12 -2.14 -30.90
N ASP A 262 -63.99 -3.11 -31.18
CA ASP A 262 -64.40 -3.58 -32.50
C ASP A 262 -65.21 -2.51 -33.25
N VAL A 263 -64.88 -2.34 -34.53
CA VAL A 263 -65.61 -1.48 -35.47
C VAL A 263 -66.77 -2.31 -36.02
N LYS A 264 -68.01 -1.97 -35.66
CA LYS A 264 -69.18 -2.51 -36.36
C LYS A 264 -69.32 -1.83 -37.72
N GLN A 265 -69.02 -2.58 -38.77
CA GLN A 265 -69.54 -2.36 -40.11
C GLN A 265 -70.97 -2.90 -40.15
N ASP A 266 -71.96 -2.02 -40.25
CA ASP A 266 -73.29 -2.41 -40.71
C ASP A 266 -73.35 -2.20 -42.23
N SER A 267 -73.27 -3.29 -42.97
CA SER A 267 -73.67 -3.35 -44.38
C SER A 267 -75.09 -3.88 -44.47
N ASN A 268 -76.00 -2.98 -44.84
CA ASN A 268 -77.06 -3.10 -45.85
C ASN A 268 -77.66 -4.51 -46.10
N THR A 269 -78.99 -4.65 -45.96
CA THR A 269 -79.94 -4.83 -47.09
C THR A 269 -81.38 -5.11 -46.61
N ASP A 270 -82.30 -4.32 -47.18
CA ASP A 270 -83.66 -4.62 -47.66
C ASP A 270 -84.77 -5.20 -46.74
N VAL A 271 -85.98 -4.62 -46.86
CA VAL A 271 -87.23 -5.26 -47.38
C VAL A 271 -88.51 -4.50 -46.93
N TRP A 272 -89.21 -3.91 -47.91
CA TRP A 272 -90.68 -3.76 -48.11
C TRP A 272 -91.63 -3.25 -46.99
N ARG A 273 -92.12 -2.01 -47.12
CA ARG A 273 -93.53 -1.65 -47.41
C ARG A 273 -93.71 -0.14 -47.57
#